data_AF-A0A2R4CBQ5-F1
#
_entry.id   AF-A0A2R4CBQ5-F1
#
_cell.length_a   1.000
_cell.length_b   1.000
_cell.length_c   1.000
_cell.angle_alpha   90.00
_cell.angle_beta   90.00
_cell.angle_gamma   90.00
#
_symmetry.space_group_name_H-M   'P 1'
#
loop_
_entity.id
_entity.type
_entity.pdbx_description
1 polymer ?
#
loop_
_entity_poly.entity_id
_entity_poly.type
_entity_poly.pdbx_seq_one_letter_code
_entity_poly.pdbx_strand_id
1 'polypeptide(L)'
;MTVFSSVALIHTLSSWLRGGPRRRLCRPKPARWRSIAACRRERPRVPTAVPMPASPLHAVTNSIDIAELLGKRDGVELHLTGGQFNPWQRSLEGAQARQAIAQCQFDKLVLGACAIDPLGLTCPSGDEAALKGAMMRQASQVIVVADASKFGKAFLHRLCTFEGVDLLVTDTAPSAATAAALAAVGVEVVLAGTAAQ
;
A
#
# COMPACT_ATOMS: atom_id res chain seq x y z
N MET A 1 20.21 -3.60 9.56
CA MET A 1 19.78 -4.14 8.25
C MET A 1 18.28 -4.30 8.27
N THR A 2 17.51 -3.31 7.82
CA THR A 2 16.05 -3.51 7.62
C THR A 2 15.58 -2.65 6.45
N VAL A 3 15.78 -3.18 5.24
CA VAL A 3 15.29 -2.62 3.99
C VAL A 3 14.05 -3.42 3.60
N PHE A 4 12.93 -3.27 4.32
CA PHE A 4 11.64 -3.71 3.80
C PHE A 4 11.08 -2.60 2.90
N SER A 5 11.61 -2.50 1.67
CA SER A 5 10.94 -1.76 0.59
C SER A 5 9.78 -2.57 0.00
N SER A 6 9.66 -3.84 0.39
CA SER A 6 8.91 -4.85 -0.31
C SER A 6 7.40 -4.69 -0.21
N VAL A 7 6.76 -4.65 -1.38
CA VAL A 7 5.35 -4.40 -1.58
C VAL A 7 4.64 -5.71 -1.88
N ALA A 8 3.55 -6.02 -1.17
CA ALA A 8 2.67 -7.15 -1.49
C ALA A 8 1.31 -6.61 -1.93
N LEU A 9 0.91 -6.92 -3.16
CA LEU A 9 -0.40 -6.57 -3.69
C LEU A 9 -1.29 -7.80 -3.65
N ILE A 10 -2.49 -7.65 -3.11
CA ILE A 10 -3.46 -8.74 -2.93
C ILE A 10 -4.70 -8.42 -3.76
N HIS A 11 -5.04 -9.34 -4.68
CA HIS A 11 -6.33 -9.35 -5.37
C HIS A 11 -7.14 -10.56 -4.90
N THR A 12 -8.40 -10.33 -4.52
CA THR A 12 -9.37 -11.37 -4.15
C THR A 12 -10.49 -11.35 -5.19
N LEU A 13 -10.53 -12.37 -6.05
CA LEU A 13 -11.42 -12.48 -7.22
C LEU A 13 -12.92 -12.67 -6.90
N SER A 14 -13.39 -12.25 -5.73
CA SER A 14 -14.80 -12.37 -5.32
C SER A 14 -15.74 -11.37 -6.02
N SER A 15 -15.20 -10.38 -6.76
CA SER A 15 -15.97 -9.36 -7.46
C SER A 15 -16.29 -9.70 -8.92
N TRP A 16 -15.60 -10.67 -9.53
CA TRP A 16 -15.74 -10.98 -10.96
C TRP A 16 -16.98 -11.82 -11.30
N LEU A 17 -17.60 -12.47 -10.30
CA LEU A 17 -18.85 -13.24 -10.46
C LEU A 17 -20.14 -12.42 -10.33
N ARG A 18 -20.07 -11.10 -10.08
CA ARG A 18 -21.24 -10.20 -10.09
C ARG A 18 -21.08 -9.18 -11.21
N GLY A 19 -21.71 -9.47 -12.35
CA GLY A 19 -21.54 -8.78 -13.62
C GLY A 19 -21.81 -7.27 -13.62
N GLY A 20 -21.12 -6.58 -14.53
CA GLY A 20 -21.35 -5.20 -14.93
C GLY A 20 -20.04 -4.37 -15.04
N PRO A 21 -19.79 -3.67 -16.17
CA PRO A 21 -18.53 -2.97 -16.39
C PRO A 21 -18.46 -1.71 -15.51
N ARG A 22 -17.75 -1.80 -14.38
CA ARG A 22 -17.38 -0.61 -13.61
C ARG A 22 -16.16 0.07 -14.25
N ARG A 23 -16.41 0.82 -15.33
CA ARG A 23 -15.48 1.89 -15.75
C ARG A 23 -15.42 2.90 -14.60
N ARG A 24 -14.35 2.89 -13.80
CA ARG A 24 -14.01 4.08 -13.00
C ARG A 24 -13.48 5.13 -13.97
N LEU A 25 -14.34 6.07 -14.33
CA LEU A 25 -13.87 7.43 -14.58
C LEU A 25 -13.07 7.84 -13.34
N CYS A 26 -11.85 8.31 -13.52
CA CYS A 26 -11.11 9.08 -12.53
C CYS A 26 -12.05 10.17 -11.99
N ARG A 27 -12.62 9.99 -10.80
CA ARG A 27 -13.27 11.10 -10.10
C ARG A 27 -12.15 11.91 -9.44
N PRO A 28 -11.94 13.19 -9.79
CA PRO A 28 -11.16 14.05 -8.93
C PRO A 28 -11.86 14.10 -7.56
N LYS A 29 -11.11 14.04 -6.46
CA LYS A 29 -11.65 14.35 -5.13
C LYS A 29 -12.24 15.77 -5.22
N PRO A 30 -13.55 15.98 -5.00
CA PRO A 30 -14.10 17.32 -5.11
C PRO A 30 -13.56 18.21 -3.98
N ALA A 31 -12.99 19.34 -4.38
CA ALA A 31 -12.59 20.43 -3.52
C ALA A 31 -13.83 21.15 -2.96
N ARG A 32 -14.52 20.56 -1.98
CA ARG A 32 -15.49 21.25 -1.10
C ARG A 32 -15.98 20.28 -0.02
N TRP A 33 -15.27 20.25 1.11
CA TRP A 33 -15.77 19.66 2.36
C TRP A 33 -15.84 20.75 3.42
N ARG A 34 -16.62 21.81 3.14
CA ARG A 34 -17.12 22.70 4.19
C ARG A 34 -18.48 22.18 4.60
N SER A 35 -18.57 21.75 5.86
CA SER A 35 -19.76 21.32 6.63
C SER A 35 -19.77 19.83 6.98
N ILE A 36 -19.15 19.57 8.12
CA ILE A 36 -19.23 18.36 8.94
C ILE A 36 -20.68 18.19 9.42
N ALA A 37 -21.37 17.11 9.00
CA ALA A 37 -22.45 16.46 9.78
C ALA A 37 -23.15 15.26 9.08
N ALA A 38 -23.24 15.17 7.75
CA ALA A 38 -24.28 14.33 7.14
C ALA A 38 -23.84 13.13 6.28
N CYS A 39 -22.54 12.79 6.18
CA CYS A 39 -22.11 11.56 5.50
C CYS A 39 -21.40 10.65 6.49
N ARG A 40 -22.16 10.10 7.44
CA ARG A 40 -21.77 8.90 8.18
C ARG A 40 -21.75 7.76 7.16
N ARG A 41 -20.64 7.63 6.41
CA ARG A 41 -20.34 6.42 5.64
C ARG A 41 -20.29 5.30 6.68
N GLU A 42 -21.26 4.42 6.68
CA GLU A 42 -21.13 3.12 7.32
C GLU A 42 -19.96 2.41 6.62
N ARG A 43 -18.79 2.55 7.22
CA ARG A 43 -17.57 1.86 6.78
C ARG A 43 -17.72 0.42 7.24
N PRO A 44 -17.63 -0.59 6.36
CA PRO A 44 -17.63 -1.97 6.80
C PRO A 44 -16.47 -2.15 7.78
N ARG A 45 -16.78 -2.65 8.99
CA ARG A 45 -15.76 -3.03 9.99
C ARG A 45 -14.77 -3.97 9.32
N VAL A 46 -13.47 -3.74 9.50
CA VAL A 46 -12.44 -4.72 9.16
C VAL A 46 -12.74 -5.97 10.00
N PRO A 47 -13.17 -7.09 9.39
CA PRO A 47 -13.43 -8.29 10.17
C PRO A 47 -12.08 -8.88 10.58
N THR A 48 -11.86 -9.09 11.87
CA THR A 48 -10.62 -9.62 12.45
C THR A 48 -10.34 -11.08 12.06
N ALA A 49 -11.27 -11.74 11.38
CA ALA A 49 -11.04 -12.92 10.57
C ALA A 49 -12.23 -13.08 9.61
N VAL A 50 -12.01 -12.90 8.31
CA VAL A 50 -12.96 -13.36 7.28
C VAL A 50 -12.55 -14.77 6.91
N PRO A 51 -13.41 -15.80 7.08
CA PRO A 51 -13.17 -17.09 6.47
C PRO A 51 -13.16 -16.87 4.96
N MET A 52 -11.99 -16.91 4.35
CA MET A 52 -11.89 -16.76 2.90
C MET A 52 -12.50 -18.01 2.26
N PRO A 53 -13.42 -17.89 1.28
CA PRO A 53 -13.69 -19.01 0.40
C PRO A 53 -12.36 -19.48 -0.21
N ALA A 54 -12.25 -20.77 -0.52
CA ALA A 54 -11.05 -21.44 -1.04
C ALA A 54 -10.64 -21.00 -2.46
N SER A 55 -10.79 -19.72 -2.78
CA SER A 55 -10.31 -19.10 -4.00
C SER A 55 -8.81 -18.81 -3.84
N PRO A 56 -7.98 -19.10 -4.85
CA PRO A 56 -6.56 -18.78 -4.79
C PRO A 56 -6.34 -17.28 -4.58
N LEU A 57 -5.38 -16.95 -3.73
CA LEU A 57 -4.90 -15.59 -3.51
C LEU A 57 -4.04 -15.17 -4.72
N HIS A 58 -4.44 -14.15 -5.46
CA HIS A 58 -3.59 -13.60 -6.52
C HIS A 58 -2.71 -12.50 -5.94
N ALA A 59 -1.40 -12.69 -6.03
CA ALA A 59 -0.41 -11.77 -5.50
C ALA A 59 0.46 -11.20 -6.64
N VAL A 60 0.67 -9.89 -6.64
CA VAL A 60 1.65 -9.23 -7.52
C VAL A 60 2.71 -8.58 -6.66
N THR A 61 3.98 -8.78 -7.00
CA THR A 61 5.10 -8.19 -6.26
C THR A 61 6.21 -7.78 -7.21
N ASN A 62 6.96 -6.74 -6.85
CA ASN A 62 8.23 -6.41 -7.48
C ASN A 62 9.43 -6.87 -6.62
N SER A 63 9.19 -7.35 -5.39
CA SER A 63 10.24 -7.78 -4.48
C SER A 63 10.56 -9.25 -4.67
N ILE A 64 11.85 -9.57 -4.79
CA ILE A 64 12.35 -10.94 -4.85
C ILE A 64 12.09 -11.67 -3.53
N ASP A 65 12.26 -10.99 -2.40
CA ASP A 65 12.06 -11.59 -1.07
C ASP A 65 10.60 -12.00 -0.83
N ILE A 66 9.65 -11.15 -1.25
CA ILE A 66 8.22 -11.47 -1.17
C ILE A 66 7.86 -12.56 -2.17
N ALA A 67 8.46 -12.55 -3.36
CA ALA A 67 8.22 -13.60 -4.34
C ALA A 67 8.69 -14.98 -3.81
N GLU A 68 9.86 -15.03 -3.17
CA GLU A 68 10.36 -16.26 -2.56
C GLU A 68 9.48 -16.73 -1.40
N LEU A 69 9.02 -15.81 -0.55
CA LEU A 69 8.17 -16.12 0.60
C LEU A 69 6.80 -16.65 0.17
N LEU A 70 6.17 -16.00 -0.82
CA LEU A 70 4.82 -16.34 -1.27
C LEU A 70 4.82 -17.52 -2.26
N GLY A 71 5.88 -17.70 -3.05
CA GLY A 71 5.98 -18.80 -4.01
C GLY A 71 6.05 -20.19 -3.37
N LYS A 72 6.31 -20.27 -2.06
CA LYS A 72 6.30 -21.51 -1.27
C LYS A 72 4.93 -21.81 -0.63
N ARG A 73 3.92 -20.94 -0.81
CA ARG A 73 2.61 -21.09 -0.17
C ARG A 73 1.58 -21.67 -1.14
N ASP A 74 0.90 -22.71 -0.69
CA ASP A 74 -0.23 -23.28 -1.41
C ASP A 74 -1.38 -22.27 -1.53
N GLY A 75 -2.09 -22.33 -2.67
CA GLY A 75 -3.23 -21.45 -2.93
C GLY A 75 -2.85 -19.99 -3.24
N VAL A 76 -1.58 -19.69 -3.53
CA VAL A 76 -1.14 -18.37 -3.99
C VAL A 76 -0.75 -18.43 -5.48
N GLU A 77 -1.45 -17.68 -6.31
CA GLU A 77 -1.01 -17.40 -7.68
C GLU A 77 -0.16 -16.12 -7.68
N LEU A 78 1.14 -16.27 -7.93
CA LEU A 78 2.11 -15.19 -7.77
C LEU A 78 2.62 -14.67 -9.12
N HIS A 79 2.54 -13.36 -9.31
CA HIS A 79 3.09 -12.65 -10.46
C HIS A 79 4.23 -11.71 -10.01
N LEU A 80 5.41 -11.87 -10.61
CA LEU A 80 6.56 -11.00 -10.38
C LEU A 80 6.67 -10.00 -11.55
N THR A 81 6.72 -8.70 -11.27
CA THR A 81 6.52 -7.63 -12.28
C THR A 81 7.54 -7.59 -13.42
N GLY A 82 8.65 -8.34 -13.33
CA GLY A 82 9.78 -8.19 -14.26
C GLY A 82 10.45 -6.82 -14.14
N GLY A 83 11.46 -6.56 -14.98
CA GLY A 83 12.15 -5.26 -15.04
C GLY A 83 13.62 -5.31 -14.62
N GLN A 84 14.18 -4.14 -14.32
CA GLN A 84 15.58 -4.00 -13.93
C GLN A 84 15.75 -4.38 -12.45
N PHE A 85 16.69 -5.29 -12.17
CA PHE A 85 16.97 -5.71 -10.79
C PHE A 85 17.81 -4.66 -10.03
N ASN A 86 17.29 -4.20 -8.91
CA ASN A 86 18.00 -3.38 -7.93
C ASN A 86 18.56 -4.29 -6.81
N PRO A 87 19.88 -4.51 -6.73
CA PRO A 87 20.47 -5.42 -5.76
C PRO A 87 20.37 -4.92 -4.31
N TRP A 88 20.34 -3.61 -4.08
CA TRP A 88 20.26 -3.04 -2.73
C TRP A 88 18.87 -3.20 -2.12
N GLN A 89 17.82 -3.04 -2.93
CA GLN A 89 16.44 -3.21 -2.48
C GLN A 89 15.88 -4.62 -2.73
N ARG A 90 16.64 -5.46 -3.44
CA ARG A 90 16.23 -6.78 -3.91
C ARG A 90 14.86 -6.75 -4.59
N SER A 91 14.70 -5.76 -5.48
CA SER A 91 13.44 -5.46 -6.13
C SER A 91 13.61 -5.21 -7.62
N LEU A 92 12.54 -5.40 -8.39
CA LEU A 92 12.48 -5.14 -9.81
C LEU A 92 11.84 -3.77 -10.04
N GLU A 93 12.51 -2.95 -10.85
CA GLU A 93 12.17 -1.55 -11.07
C GLU A 93 12.18 -1.20 -12.56
N GLY A 94 11.98 0.08 -12.87
CA GLY A 94 12.03 0.62 -14.22
C GLY A 94 10.70 0.53 -14.98
N ALA A 95 10.75 0.90 -16.26
CA ALA A 95 9.56 1.08 -17.08
C ALA A 95 8.74 -0.20 -17.25
N GLN A 96 9.39 -1.35 -17.39
CA GLN A 96 8.71 -2.65 -17.53
C GLN A 96 7.91 -3.01 -16.28
N ALA A 97 8.50 -2.88 -15.09
CA ALA A 97 7.80 -3.12 -13.83
C ALA A 97 6.58 -2.20 -13.68
N ARG A 98 6.74 -0.92 -14.01
CA ARG A 98 5.65 0.06 -13.99
C ARG A 98 4.53 -0.28 -14.98
N GLN A 99 4.88 -0.77 -16.18
CA GLN A 99 3.90 -1.17 -17.19
C GLN A 99 3.13 -2.42 -16.74
N ALA A 100 3.80 -3.40 -16.14
CA ALA A 100 3.13 -4.56 -15.57
C ALA A 100 2.11 -4.14 -14.51
N ILE A 101 2.50 -3.28 -13.56
CA ILE A 101 1.58 -2.73 -12.55
C ILE A 101 0.42 -1.94 -13.17
N ALA A 102 0.66 -1.18 -14.24
CA ALA A 102 -0.37 -0.40 -14.90
C ALA A 102 -1.49 -1.26 -15.53
N GLN A 103 -1.26 -2.55 -15.74
CA GLN A 103 -2.24 -3.50 -16.29
C GLN A 103 -3.02 -4.26 -15.22
N CYS A 104 -2.70 -4.04 -13.94
CA CYS A 104 -3.32 -4.72 -12.81
C CYS A 104 -4.25 -3.78 -12.02
N GLN A 105 -5.23 -4.37 -11.33
CA GLN A 105 -6.03 -3.69 -10.30
C GLN A 105 -5.98 -4.53 -9.02
N PHE A 106 -5.90 -3.85 -7.88
CA PHE A 106 -5.69 -4.49 -6.59
C PHE A 106 -6.79 -4.12 -5.61
N ASP A 107 -7.23 -5.09 -4.82
CA ASP A 107 -8.12 -4.80 -3.69
C ASP A 107 -7.32 -4.15 -2.56
N LYS A 108 -6.13 -4.71 -2.29
CA LYS A 108 -5.26 -4.23 -1.22
C LYS A 108 -3.82 -4.10 -1.72
N LEU A 109 -3.19 -3.01 -1.32
CA LEU A 109 -1.76 -2.76 -1.44
C LEU A 109 -1.14 -2.71 -0.05
N VAL A 110 -0.17 -3.58 0.22
CA VAL A 110 0.71 -3.51 1.40
C VAL A 110 2.03 -2.91 0.96
N LEU A 111 2.31 -1.69 1.39
CA LEU A 111 3.43 -0.87 0.94
C LEU A 111 4.43 -0.63 2.09
N GLY A 112 5.69 -1.01 1.91
CA GLY A 112 6.77 -0.60 2.81
C GLY A 112 7.13 0.88 2.63
N ALA A 113 7.12 1.66 3.72
CA ALA A 113 7.55 3.05 3.70
C ALA A 113 9.09 3.18 3.63
N CYS A 114 9.60 4.08 2.79
CA CYS A 114 11.03 4.38 2.75
C CYS A 114 11.39 5.42 3.82
N ALA A 115 10.64 6.52 3.87
CA ALA A 115 10.67 7.50 4.95
C ALA A 115 9.32 8.22 5.08
N ILE A 116 9.02 8.66 6.30
CA ILE A 116 7.79 9.35 6.68
C ILE A 116 8.16 10.67 7.37
N ASP A 117 7.67 11.76 6.80
CA ASP A 117 7.68 13.10 7.39
C ASP A 117 6.24 13.61 7.60
N PRO A 118 6.03 14.76 8.25
CA PRO A 118 4.68 15.31 8.43
C PRO A 118 3.93 15.65 7.14
N LEU A 119 4.60 15.65 5.97
CA LEU A 119 3.99 15.93 4.67
C LEU A 119 3.60 14.65 3.91
N GLY A 120 4.05 13.48 4.35
CA GLY A 120 3.71 12.19 3.77
C GLY A 120 4.90 11.25 3.60
N LEU A 121 4.88 10.45 2.54
CA LEU A 121 5.88 9.44 2.25
C LEU A 121 6.90 9.96 1.23
N THR A 122 8.18 9.67 1.46
CA THR A 122 9.27 10.00 0.54
C THR A 122 10.14 8.78 0.23
N CYS A 123 10.79 8.79 -0.93
CA CYS A 123 11.63 7.71 -1.44
C CYS A 123 13.03 8.23 -1.84
N PRO A 124 14.09 7.40 -1.71
CA PRO A 124 15.45 7.78 -2.09
C PRO A 124 15.64 7.94 -3.60
N SER A 125 14.84 7.28 -4.43
CA SER A 125 14.92 7.38 -5.89
C SER A 125 13.58 7.75 -6.54
N GLY A 126 13.66 8.42 -7.69
CA GLY A 126 12.49 8.75 -8.50
C GLY A 126 11.82 7.52 -9.10
N ASP A 127 12.58 6.48 -9.44
CA ASP A 127 12.04 5.23 -9.97
C ASP A 127 11.23 4.47 -8.93
N GLU A 128 11.70 4.40 -7.68
CA GLU A 128 10.97 3.79 -6.58
C GLU A 128 9.68 4.57 -6.29
N ALA A 129 9.76 5.92 -6.22
CA ALA A 129 8.59 6.76 -6.04
C ALA A 129 7.57 6.57 -7.18
N ALA A 130 8.03 6.49 -8.42
CA ALA A 130 7.17 6.31 -9.59
C ALA A 130 6.49 4.93 -9.59
N LEU A 131 7.21 3.86 -9.24
CA LEU A 131 6.67 2.51 -9.17
C LEU A 131 5.65 2.36 -8.04
N LYS A 132 6.01 2.77 -6.82
CA LYS A 132 5.08 2.74 -5.66
C LYS A 132 3.86 3.62 -5.93
N GLY A 133 4.04 4.78 -6.55
CA GLY A 133 2.94 5.65 -6.95
C GLY A 133 2.01 4.99 -7.99
N ALA A 134 2.55 4.22 -8.93
CA ALA A 134 1.74 3.42 -9.86
C ALA A 134 0.94 2.35 -9.14
N MET A 135 1.54 1.65 -8.18
CA MET A 135 0.86 0.65 -7.34
C MET A 135 -0.29 1.28 -6.55
N MET A 136 -0.05 2.43 -5.90
CA MET A 136 -1.06 3.15 -5.13
C MET A 136 -2.26 3.55 -5.97
N ARG A 137 -2.07 3.97 -7.23
CA ARG A 137 -3.16 4.35 -8.13
C ARG A 137 -4.04 3.16 -8.53
N GLN A 138 -3.51 1.95 -8.51
CA GLN A 138 -4.23 0.73 -8.91
C GLN A 138 -4.89 0.00 -7.75
N ALA A 139 -4.65 0.44 -6.51
CA ALA A 139 -5.18 -0.20 -5.32
C ALA A 139 -6.46 0.47 -4.82
N SER A 140 -7.42 -0.35 -4.38
CA SER A 140 -8.64 0.14 -3.72
C SER A 140 -8.41 0.52 -2.25
N GLN A 141 -7.43 -0.11 -1.60
CA GLN A 141 -6.99 0.20 -0.24
C GLN A 141 -5.46 0.19 -0.17
N VAL A 142 -4.87 1.25 0.38
CA VAL A 142 -3.42 1.41 0.58
C VAL A 142 -3.08 1.28 2.07
N ILE A 143 -2.35 0.23 2.40
CA ILE A 143 -1.86 -0.09 3.73
C ILE A 143 -0.35 0.14 3.74
N VAL A 144 0.11 1.10 4.53
CA VAL A 144 1.52 1.39 4.72
C VAL A 144 2.02 0.66 5.95
N VAL A 145 3.16 -0.01 5.83
CA VAL A 145 3.86 -0.64 6.96
C VAL A 145 5.19 0.08 7.17
N ALA A 146 5.45 0.52 8.40
CA ALA A 146 6.65 1.29 8.73
C ALA A 146 7.15 0.97 10.14
N ASP A 147 8.45 0.71 10.25
CA ASP A 147 9.13 0.68 11.55
C ASP A 147 9.47 2.10 12.04
N ALA A 148 9.81 2.22 13.33
CA ALA A 148 10.19 3.48 13.96
C ALA A 148 11.33 4.20 13.23
N SER A 149 12.22 3.46 12.56
CA SER A 149 13.37 4.02 11.83
C SER A 149 12.96 4.80 10.58
N LYS A 150 11.72 4.68 10.10
CA LYS A 150 11.20 5.41 8.94
C LYS A 150 10.69 6.80 9.28
N PHE A 151 10.40 7.11 10.54
CA PHE A 151 9.84 8.40 10.95
C PHE A 151 10.91 9.48 11.10
N GLY A 152 10.49 10.74 10.89
CA GLY A 152 11.36 11.91 11.07
C GLY A 152 12.46 12.03 9.99
N LYS A 153 12.31 11.28 8.89
CA LYS A 153 13.24 11.28 7.76
C LYS A 153 12.50 11.76 6.52
N ALA A 154 13.24 12.40 5.63
CA ALA A 154 12.77 12.77 4.31
C ALA A 154 13.85 12.45 3.28
N PHE A 155 13.42 11.91 2.14
CA PHE A 155 14.24 11.77 0.95
C PHE A 155 13.83 12.79 -0.11
N LEU A 156 14.65 12.88 -1.17
CA LEU A 156 14.49 13.84 -2.26
C LEU A 156 13.15 13.69 -3.00
N HIS A 157 12.67 12.47 -3.20
CA HIS A 157 11.49 12.21 -4.03
C HIS A 157 10.23 12.02 -3.18
N ARG A 158 9.24 12.90 -3.36
CA ARG A 158 7.91 12.74 -2.76
C ARG A 158 7.15 11.61 -3.47
N LEU A 159 6.73 10.61 -2.70
CA LEU A 159 5.85 9.55 -3.21
C LEU A 159 4.39 10.00 -3.17
N CYS A 160 3.90 10.37 -2.00
CA CYS A 160 2.52 10.81 -1.80
C CYS A 160 2.38 11.64 -0.51
N THR A 161 1.28 12.36 -0.41
CA THR A 161 0.77 12.88 0.88
C THR A 161 -0.06 11.80 1.57
N PHE A 162 -0.37 11.98 2.86
CA PHE A 162 -1.19 11.03 3.62
C PHE A 162 -2.61 10.81 3.05
N GLU A 163 -3.09 11.70 2.19
CA GLU A 163 -4.36 11.55 1.47
C GLU A 163 -4.45 10.31 0.57
N GLY A 164 -3.31 9.72 0.20
CA GLY A 164 -3.24 8.48 -0.58
C GLY A 164 -3.07 7.23 0.27
N VAL A 165 -3.13 7.34 1.60
CA VAL A 165 -2.93 6.24 2.55
C VAL A 165 -4.23 6.01 3.32
N ASP A 166 -4.66 4.76 3.43
CA ASP A 166 -5.87 4.42 4.20
C ASP A 166 -5.52 3.96 5.62
N LEU A 167 -4.45 3.18 5.76
CA LEU A 167 -4.01 2.58 7.01
C LEU A 167 -2.48 2.65 7.13
N LEU A 168 -1.98 3.05 8.30
CA LEU A 168 -0.59 2.97 8.71
C LEU A 168 -0.44 1.94 9.83
N VAL A 169 0.34 0.90 9.59
CA VAL A 169 0.75 -0.09 10.59
C VAL A 169 2.18 0.20 10.99
N THR A 170 2.42 0.38 12.29
CA THR A 170 3.75 0.71 12.81
C THR A 170 4.00 0.14 14.19
N ASP A 171 5.26 -0.08 14.54
CA ASP A 171 5.70 -0.57 15.85
C ASP A 171 5.86 0.55 16.90
N THR A 172 5.72 1.82 16.51
CA THR A 172 5.92 2.96 17.41
C THR A 172 4.93 4.09 17.11
N ALA A 173 4.49 4.79 18.15
CA ALA A 173 3.61 5.95 18.00
C ALA A 173 4.27 7.06 17.16
N PRO A 174 3.60 7.59 16.12
CA PRO A 174 4.10 8.73 15.37
C PRO A 174 4.27 9.97 16.27
N SER A 175 5.17 10.88 15.89
CA SER A 175 5.31 12.17 16.56
C SER A 175 3.99 12.96 16.52
N ALA A 176 3.79 13.89 17.45
CA ALA A 176 2.57 14.70 17.52
C ALA A 176 2.23 15.40 16.18
N ALA A 177 3.26 15.91 15.48
CA ALA A 177 3.09 16.53 14.17
C ALA A 177 2.61 15.53 13.10
N THR A 178 3.22 14.34 13.03
CA THR A 178 2.82 13.30 12.08
C THR A 178 1.45 12.72 12.42
N ALA A 179 1.16 12.50 13.70
CA ALA A 179 -0.14 12.02 14.16
C ALA A 179 -1.27 13.00 13.82
N ALA A 180 -1.03 14.31 14.00
CA ALA A 180 -1.98 15.35 13.60
C ALA A 180 -2.22 15.36 12.09
N ALA A 181 -1.16 15.22 11.28
CA ALA A 181 -1.28 15.15 9.82
C ALA A 181 -2.07 13.92 9.34
N LEU A 182 -1.83 12.75 9.94
CA LEU A 182 -2.56 11.52 9.66
C LEU A 182 -4.05 11.65 10.04
N ALA A 183 -4.34 12.19 11.23
CA ALA A 183 -5.69 12.39 11.72
C ALA A 183 -6.49 13.39 10.85
N ALA A 184 -5.83 14.45 10.36
CA ALA A 184 -6.47 15.48 9.53
C ALA A 184 -7.07 14.93 8.22
N VAL A 185 -6.50 13.85 7.67
CA VAL A 185 -6.99 13.19 6.46
C VAL A 185 -7.71 11.86 6.74
N GLY A 186 -7.80 11.46 8.02
CA GLY A 186 -8.49 10.25 8.46
C GLY A 186 -7.76 8.95 8.15
N VAL A 187 -6.43 8.94 8.15
CA VAL A 187 -5.64 7.71 8.10
C VAL A 187 -5.78 6.97 9.42
N GLU A 188 -6.13 5.68 9.35
CA GLU A 188 -6.13 4.82 10.52
C GLU A 188 -4.68 4.46 10.92
N VAL A 189 -4.37 4.49 12.21
CA VAL A 189 -3.05 4.10 12.72
C VAL A 189 -3.21 2.89 13.64
N VAL A 190 -2.55 1.80 13.28
CA VAL A 190 -2.50 0.57 14.06
C VAL A 190 -1.10 0.41 14.62
N LEU A 191 -0.99 0.38 15.95
CA LEU A 191 0.23 -0.01 16.63
C LEU A 191 0.32 -1.54 16.61
N ALA A 192 1.31 -2.06 15.90
CA ALA A 192 1.68 -3.46 15.97
C ALA A 192 2.27 -3.70 17.36
N GLY A 193 1.46 -4.25 18.26
CA GLY A 193 1.96 -4.69 19.56
C GLY A 193 3.06 -5.73 19.38
N THR A 194 4.05 -5.72 20.25
CA THR A 194 5.01 -6.83 20.35
C THR A 194 4.19 -8.09 20.62
N ALA A 195 4.23 -9.06 19.69
CA ALA A 195 3.81 -10.40 20.05
C ALA A 195 4.73 -10.82 21.21
N ALA A 196 4.16 -10.97 22.41
CA ALA A 196 4.86 -11.61 23.52
C ALA A 196 5.34 -12.97 23.02
N GLN A 197 6.66 -13.13 22.96
CA GLN A 197 7.32 -14.43 22.80
C GLN A 197 7.31 -15.16 24.14
#